data_AF-A0A1G2XY43-F1
#
_entry.id   AF-A0A1G2XY43-F1
#
_cell.length_a   1.000
_cell.length_b   1.000
_cell.length_c   1.000
_cell.angle_alpha   90.00
_cell.angle_beta   90.00
_cell.angle_gamma   90.00
#
_symmetry.space_group_name_H-M   'P 1'
#
loop_
_entity.id
_entity.type
_entity.pdbx_description
1 polymer ?
#
loop_
_entity_poly.entity_id
_entity_poly.type
_entity_poly.pdbx_seq_one_letter_code
_entity_poly.pdbx_strand_id
1 'polypeptide(L)'
;MNTEKNDVAVQEENLVELVEIEEFGKKNEKPPKAKKYKIRIDKEKYTVEVSQMTGRELLVLAQKNPPERYTISQKFHGGQPKKIGLDEIADFTTPGVERFMTLPLDQTEG
;
A
#
# COMPACT_ATOMS: atom_id res chain seq x y z
N MET A 1 -29.29 26.95 -24.11
CA MET A 1 -28.80 25.69 -23.50
C MET A 1 -27.29 25.74 -23.50
N ASN A 2 -26.69 26.29 -22.45
CA ASN A 2 -25.24 26.25 -22.26
C ASN A 2 -25.00 25.42 -21.01
N THR A 3 -24.50 24.20 -21.22
CA THR A 3 -24.09 23.31 -20.15
C THR A 3 -22.68 23.72 -19.75
N GLU A 4 -22.57 24.54 -18.71
CA GLU A 4 -21.29 24.89 -18.10
C GLU A 4 -20.70 23.63 -17.44
N LYS A 5 -19.51 23.29 -17.92
CA LYS A 5 -18.61 22.33 -17.28
C LYS A 5 -18.29 22.89 -15.90
N ASN A 6 -18.85 22.29 -14.85
CA ASN A 6 -18.36 22.49 -13.50
C ASN A 6 -17.04 21.72 -13.37
N ASP A 7 -15.96 22.45 -13.65
CA ASP A 7 -14.62 22.12 -13.19
C ASP A 7 -14.68 21.97 -11.66
N VAL A 8 -14.56 20.73 -11.20
CA VAL A 8 -14.54 20.42 -9.77
C VAL A 8 -13.24 20.99 -9.22
N ALA A 9 -13.37 22.13 -8.53
CA ALA A 9 -12.34 22.74 -7.73
C ALA A 9 -11.68 21.68 -6.83
N VAL A 10 -10.44 21.31 -7.14
CA VAL A 10 -9.60 20.54 -6.23
C VAL A 10 -9.22 21.50 -5.12
N GLN A 11 -9.94 21.43 -4.01
CA GLN A 11 -9.52 22.04 -2.76
C GLN A 11 -8.18 21.39 -2.39
N GLU A 12 -7.11 22.18 -2.33
CA GLU A 12 -5.85 21.81 -1.68
C GLU A 12 -6.11 21.68 -0.17
N GLU A 13 -6.81 20.63 0.22
CA GLU A 13 -7.15 20.33 1.59
C GLU A 13 -5.92 19.83 2.34
N ASN A 14 -5.60 20.47 3.48
CA ASN A 14 -4.59 20.11 4.48
C ASN A 14 -4.18 18.62 4.51
N LEU A 15 -3.28 18.21 3.60
CA LEU A 15 -2.72 16.87 3.62
C LEU A 15 -1.81 16.74 4.84
N VAL A 16 -1.98 15.66 5.59
CA VAL A 16 -1.05 15.31 6.67
C VAL A 16 0.33 15.08 6.07
N GLU A 17 1.40 15.54 6.73
CA GLU A 17 2.77 15.39 6.20
C GLU A 17 3.20 13.92 6.10
N LEU A 18 2.92 13.12 7.13
CA LEU A 18 3.27 11.71 7.20
C LEU A 18 2.19 10.93 7.96
N VAL A 19 1.73 9.83 7.39
CA VAL A 19 0.80 8.89 8.01
C VAL A 19 1.44 7.51 8.13
N GLU A 20 1.43 6.94 9.33
CA GLU A 20 1.82 5.55 9.54
C GLU A 20 0.60 4.64 9.44
N ILE A 21 0.48 3.93 8.32
CA ILE A 21 -0.76 3.20 8.00
C ILE A 21 -1.06 2.08 8.99
N GLU A 22 -0.02 1.48 9.57
CA GLU A 22 -0.15 0.40 10.53
C GLU A 22 -0.95 0.80 11.78
N GLU A 23 -0.80 2.05 12.24
CA GLU A 23 -1.47 2.55 13.44
C GLU A 23 -2.97 2.75 13.23
N PHE A 24 -3.39 3.10 12.01
CA PHE A 24 -4.80 3.15 11.61
C PHE A 24 -5.34 1.74 11.32
N GLY A 25 -4.52 0.91 10.66
CA GLY A 25 -4.81 -0.49 10.37
C GLY A 25 -5.20 -1.26 11.61
N LYS A 26 -4.39 -1.20 12.68
CA LYS A 26 -4.66 -1.89 13.96
C LYS A 26 -5.98 -1.50 14.63
N LYS A 27 -6.51 -0.31 14.33
CA LYS A 27 -7.80 0.19 14.83
C LYS A 27 -8.95 -0.06 13.85
N ASN A 28 -8.65 -0.65 12.69
CA ASN A 28 -9.56 -0.78 11.55
C ASN A 28 -10.12 0.56 11.07
N GLU A 29 -9.33 1.63 11.19
CA GLU A 29 -9.70 2.98 10.77
C GLU A 29 -9.15 3.29 9.38
N LYS A 30 -9.79 4.24 8.68
CA LYS A 30 -9.30 4.74 7.40
C LYS A 30 -8.17 5.76 7.66
N PRO A 31 -6.97 5.56 7.11
CA PRO A 31 -5.92 6.57 7.20
C PRO A 31 -6.33 7.87 6.46
N PRO A 32 -5.98 9.06 6.98
CA PRO A 32 -6.23 10.31 6.27
C PRO A 32 -5.36 10.41 5.01
N LYS A 33 -5.75 11.30 4.09
CA LYS A 33 -4.90 11.63 2.94
C LYS A 33 -3.64 12.36 3.43
N ALA A 34 -2.49 11.96 2.90
CA ALA A 34 -1.20 12.47 3.34
C ALA A 34 -0.25 12.66 2.16
N LYS A 35 0.75 13.52 2.33
CA LYS A 35 1.86 13.67 1.39
C LYS A 35 2.76 12.44 1.39
N LYS A 36 2.91 11.79 2.55
CA LYS A 36 3.75 10.61 2.72
C LYS A 36 3.05 9.53 3.54
N TYR A 37 3.30 8.28 3.17
CA TYR A 37 2.83 7.10 3.85
C TYR A 37 4.01 6.30 4.36
N LYS A 38 4.01 6.00 5.65
CA LYS A 38 4.93 5.04 6.27
C LYS A 38 4.27 3.67 6.28
N ILE A 39 4.83 2.75 5.52
CA ILE A 39 4.37 1.37 5.38
C ILE A 39 5.39 0.42 5.99
N ARG A 40 4.94 -0.73 6.50
CA ARG A 40 5.83 -1.78 6.97
C ARG A 40 5.83 -2.95 6.00
N ILE A 41 7.01 -3.37 5.55
CA ILE A 41 7.23 -4.60 4.78
C ILE A 41 8.15 -5.49 5.62
N ASP A 42 7.66 -6.68 5.99
CA ASP A 42 8.31 -7.58 6.95
C ASP A 42 8.57 -6.91 8.32
N LYS A 43 9.84 -6.54 8.56
CA LYS A 43 10.31 -5.87 9.78
C LYS A 43 10.72 -4.42 9.53
N GLU A 44 10.84 -4.00 8.27
CA GLU A 44 11.34 -2.69 7.89
C GLU A 44 10.19 -1.73 7.58
N LYS A 45 10.39 -0.45 7.91
CA LYS A 45 9.44 0.62 7.61
C LYS A 45 10.00 1.49 6.50
N TYR A 46 9.19 1.73 5.49
CA TYR A 46 9.53 2.56 4.33
C TYR A 46 8.60 3.77 4.30
N THR A 47 9.10 4.91 3.83
CA THR A 47 8.28 6.11 3.61
C THR A 47 8.20 6.37 2.12
N VAL A 48 6.97 6.45 1.61
CA VAL A 48 6.65 6.63 0.18
C VAL A 48 5.75 7.84 0.01
N GLU A 49 5.86 8.51 -1.12
CA GLU A 49 5.08 9.73 -1.44
C GLU A 49 3.83 9.43 -2.29
N VAL A 50 3.53 8.15 -2.46
CA VAL A 50 2.37 7.65 -3.22
C VAL A 50 1.41 6.93 -2.27
N SER A 51 0.11 7.04 -2.53
CA SER A 51 -0.93 6.37 -1.75
C SER A 51 -1.16 4.91 -2.14
N GLN A 52 -0.53 4.45 -3.22
CA GLN A 52 -0.71 3.12 -3.77
C GLN A 52 0.56 2.68 -4.50
N MET A 53 0.84 1.38 -4.50
CA MET A 53 1.93 0.76 -5.25
C MET A 53 1.50 -0.63 -5.72
N THR A 54 2.07 -1.09 -6.81
CA THR A 54 1.93 -2.48 -7.28
C THR A 54 2.71 -3.46 -6.39
N GLY A 55 2.35 -4.74 -6.43
CA GLY A 55 3.12 -5.79 -5.75
C GLY A 55 4.60 -5.81 -6.17
N ARG A 56 4.89 -5.58 -7.45
CA ARG A 56 6.24 -5.46 -8.01
C ARG A 56 7.02 -4.31 -7.37
N GLU A 57 6.43 -3.12 -7.32
CA GLU A 57 7.09 -1.95 -6.73
C GLU A 57 7.35 -2.14 -5.23
N LEU A 58 6.44 -2.77 -4.50
CA LEU A 58 6.64 -3.09 -3.08
C LEU A 58 7.77 -4.10 -2.87
N LEU A 59 7.88 -5.12 -3.72
CA LEU A 59 8.98 -6.09 -3.67
C LEU A 59 10.32 -5.41 -3.98
N VAL A 60 10.38 -4.58 -5.02
CA VAL A 60 11.58 -3.81 -5.37
C VAL A 60 11.97 -2.87 -4.23
N LEU A 61 11.02 -2.18 -3.61
CA LEU A 61 11.24 -1.30 -2.45
C LEU A 61 11.86 -2.06 -1.26
N ALA A 62 11.41 -3.30 -1.03
CA ALA A 62 11.95 -4.19 -0.01
C ALA A 62 13.21 -4.97 -0.44
N GLN A 63 13.86 -4.54 -1.54
CA GLN A 63 15.07 -5.13 -2.11
C GLN A 63 14.91 -6.61 -2.49
N LYS A 64 13.70 -7.04 -2.83
CA LYS A 64 13.37 -8.39 -3.29
C LYS A 64 13.46 -8.47 -4.81
N ASN A 65 14.69 -8.59 -5.31
CA ASN A 65 15.00 -8.64 -6.74
C ASN A 65 15.61 -10.00 -7.14
N PRO A 66 15.20 -10.61 -8.27
CA PRO A 66 14.08 -10.20 -9.12
C PRO A 66 12.72 -10.46 -8.43
N PRO A 67 11.73 -9.57 -8.60
CA PRO A 67 10.44 -9.66 -7.90
C PRO A 67 9.65 -10.94 -8.23
N GLU A 68 9.87 -11.56 -9.40
CA GLU A 68 9.26 -12.82 -9.82
C GLU A 68 9.65 -14.02 -8.95
N ARG A 69 10.68 -13.89 -8.09
CA ARG A 69 11.11 -14.93 -7.15
C ARG A 69 10.50 -14.78 -5.76
N TYR A 70 9.58 -13.84 -5.59
CA TYR A 70 8.96 -13.56 -4.30
C TYR A 70 7.46 -13.40 -4.44
N THR A 71 6.76 -13.69 -3.36
CA THR A 71 5.37 -13.29 -3.16
C THR A 71 5.31 -12.16 -2.16
N ILE A 72 4.28 -11.33 -2.28
CA ILE A 72 3.93 -10.33 -1.28
C ILE A 72 2.46 -10.48 -0.91
N SER A 73 2.17 -10.31 0.38
CA SER A 73 0.83 -10.35 0.93
C SER A 73 0.58 -9.17 1.84
N GLN A 74 -0.66 -8.69 1.85
CA GLN A 74 -1.16 -7.61 2.69
C GLN A 74 -1.90 -8.20 3.89
N LYS A 75 -1.47 -7.83 5.09
CA LYS A 75 -2.17 -8.17 6.33
C LYS A 75 -3.20 -7.08 6.63
N PHE A 76 -4.46 -7.51 6.79
CA PHE A 76 -5.54 -6.66 7.26
C PHE A 76 -5.88 -6.96 8.73
N HIS A 77 -6.43 -5.97 9.42
CA HIS A 77 -6.97 -6.08 10.76
C HIS A 77 -7.98 -7.23 10.88
N GLY A 78 -7.74 -8.14 11.82
CA GLY A 78 -8.61 -9.29 12.08
C GLY A 78 -8.76 -10.31 10.94
N GLY A 79 -8.27 -9.99 9.74
CA GLY A 79 -8.41 -10.80 8.53
C GLY A 79 -7.22 -11.68 8.23
N GLN A 80 -7.39 -12.63 7.31
CA GLN A 80 -6.27 -13.40 6.77
C GLN A 80 -5.43 -12.55 5.82
N PRO A 81 -4.10 -12.78 5.72
CA PRO A 81 -3.28 -12.11 4.72
C PRO A 81 -3.80 -12.38 3.31
N LYS A 82 -3.93 -11.32 2.50
CA LYS A 82 -4.31 -11.39 1.10
C LYS A 82 -3.06 -11.29 0.23
N LYS A 83 -2.81 -12.26 -0.66
CA LYS A 83 -1.73 -12.16 -1.66
C LYS A 83 -2.01 -11.01 -2.62
N ILE A 84 -0.96 -10.27 -2.99
CA ILE A 84 -1.00 -9.22 -4.02
C ILE A 84 -0.21 -9.73 -5.23
N GLY A 85 -0.82 -9.71 -6.41
CA GLY A 85 -0.13 -10.00 -7.67
C GLY A 85 0.95 -8.97 -8.00
N LEU A 86 1.89 -9.29 -8.89
CA LEU A 86 2.97 -8.37 -9.26
C LEU A 86 2.45 -7.04 -9.82
N ASP A 87 1.40 -7.09 -10.64
CA ASP A 87 0.78 -5.90 -11.25
C ASP A 87 -0.53 -5.50 -10.54
N GLU A 88 -0.88 -6.16 -9.42
CA GLU A 88 -2.03 -5.79 -8.60
C GLU A 88 -1.67 -4.58 -7.72
N ILE A 89 -2.59 -3.61 -7.65
CA ILE A 89 -2.43 -2.39 -6.87
C ILE A 89 -2.79 -2.66 -5.40
N ALA A 90 -1.90 -2.27 -4.50
CA ALA A 90 -2.16 -2.15 -3.07
C ALA A 90 -2.41 -0.67 -2.70
N ASP A 91 -3.63 -0.36 -2.28
CA ASP A 91 -4.01 0.98 -1.80
C ASP A 91 -3.77 1.12 -0.29
N PHE A 92 -2.86 2.01 0.10
CA PHE A 92 -2.48 2.27 1.48
C PHE A 92 -3.53 3.04 2.28
N THR A 93 -4.53 3.61 1.61
CA THR A 93 -5.67 4.31 2.22
C THR A 93 -6.87 3.40 2.47
N THR A 94 -6.74 2.11 2.13
CA THR A 94 -7.73 1.10 2.48
C THR A 94 -7.79 0.94 4.01
N PRO A 95 -8.98 0.93 4.64
CA PRO A 95 -9.11 0.67 6.06
C PRO A 95 -8.53 -0.69 6.46
N GLY A 96 -7.91 -0.75 7.63
CA GLY A 96 -7.43 -2.01 8.20
C GLY A 96 -6.10 -2.52 7.65
N VAL A 97 -5.40 -1.80 6.77
CA VAL A 97 -4.07 -2.22 6.29
C VAL A 97 -3.03 -2.08 7.40
N GLU A 98 -2.47 -3.20 7.85
CA GLU A 98 -1.48 -3.19 8.94
C GLU A 98 -0.04 -3.23 8.41
N ARG A 99 0.25 -4.18 7.51
CA ARG A 99 1.61 -4.40 6.98
C ARG A 99 1.60 -5.27 5.74
N PHE A 100 2.73 -5.32 5.06
CA PHE A 100 3.04 -6.25 3.99
C PHE A 100 4.06 -7.29 4.45
N MET A 101 4.00 -8.49 3.87
CA MET A 101 4.90 -9.60 4.17
C MET A 101 5.37 -10.24 2.88
N THR A 102 6.66 -10.51 2.79
CA THR A 102 7.27 -11.17 1.63
C THR A 102 7.68 -12.59 1.96
N LEU A 103 7.60 -13.48 0.98
CA LEU A 103 8.11 -14.84 1.07
C LEU A 103 8.82 -15.19 -0.25
N PRO A 104 10.01 -15.81 -0.21
CA PRO A 104 10.60 -16.42 -1.39
C PRO A 104 9.63 -17.44 -1.99
N LEU A 105 9.53 -17.46 -3.31
CA LEU A 105 8.94 -18.59 -4.03
C LEU A 105 9.96 -19.72 -3.99
N ASP A 106 9.71 -20.74 -3.17
CA ASP A 106 10.45 -21.99 -3.31
C ASP A 106 10.19 -22.51 -4.72
N GLN A 107 11.25 -22.62 -5.51
CA GLN A 107 11.21 -23.35 -6.76
C GLN A 107 11.05 -24.81 -6.39
N THR A 108 9.81 -25.31 -6.35
CA THR A 108 9.62 -26.75 -6.58
C THR A 108 9.93 -26.97 -8.05
N GLU A 109 11.22 -27.23 -8.33
CA GLU A 109 11.65 -27.85 -9.58
C GLU A 109 10.81 -29.12 -9.76
N GLY A 110 10.06 -29.17 -10.85
CA GLY A 110 9.40 -30.39 -11.34
C GLY A 110 10.35 -31.20 -12.17
#